data_AF-A0AAT9STG3-F1
#
_entry.id   AF-A0AAT9STG3-F1
#
_cell.length_a   1.000
_cell.length_b   1.000
_cell.length_c   1.000
_cell.angle_alpha   90.00
_cell.angle_beta   90.00
_cell.angle_gamma   90.00
#
_symmetry.space_group_name_H-M   'P 1'
#
loop_
_entity.id
_entity.type
_entity.pdbx_description
1 polymer ?
#
loop_
_entity_poly.entity_id
_entity_poly.type
_entity_poly.pdbx_seq_one_letter_code
_entity_poly.pdbx_strand_id
1 'polypeptide(L)'
;MMKQIAKTATLAKAGIMLAATLMLAGPVNAQQSNLGPATGKVRIQQVQVAFIGSGQVGGGTLTFRGRNYGLTVGGLGFGGIGASRLTANGTVYGLTRREDFAGAYVQLREGWALGDQGSGTLWLRNTNGVTMKLATRRKGLQLSLGADGVLIGFK
;
A
#
# COMPACT_ATOMS: atom_id res chain seq x y z
N MET A 1 0.66 -11.63 -65.53
CA MET A 1 0.94 -10.23 -65.94
C MET A 1 -0.41 -9.55 -66.10
N MET A 2 -0.76 -8.37 -65.59
CA MET A 2 -0.13 -7.30 -64.80
C MET A 2 -1.34 -6.65 -64.05
N LYS A 3 -1.26 -6.37 -62.75
CA LYS A 3 -0.81 -5.10 -62.16
C LYS A 3 -1.51 -3.87 -62.79
N GLN A 4 -2.28 -3.11 -61.98
CA GLN A 4 -1.98 -1.72 -61.57
C GLN A 4 -3.24 -0.84 -61.34
N ILE A 5 -3.39 -0.27 -60.13
CA ILE A 5 -3.08 1.14 -59.71
C ILE A 5 -4.19 2.12 -60.13
N ALA A 6 -5.11 2.48 -59.23
CA ALA A 6 -5.08 3.54 -58.20
C ALA A 6 -5.43 4.95 -58.70
N LYS A 7 -6.28 5.68 -57.96
CA LYS A 7 -6.30 7.16 -57.88
C LYS A 7 -7.16 7.66 -56.71
N THR A 8 -6.55 8.53 -55.90
CA THR A 8 -6.99 9.45 -54.81
C THR A 8 -8.02 10.49 -55.31
N ALA A 9 -8.79 11.29 -54.56
CA ALA A 9 -9.10 11.61 -53.15
C ALA A 9 -10.46 12.37 -53.17
N THR A 10 -11.30 12.46 -52.13
CA THR A 10 -11.35 13.59 -51.18
C THR A 10 -12.63 13.48 -50.32
N LEU A 11 -12.45 13.77 -49.03
CA LEU A 11 -13.38 13.98 -47.91
C LEU A 11 -14.90 14.07 -48.15
N ALA A 12 -15.68 13.40 -47.28
CA ALA A 12 -16.68 14.08 -46.46
C ALA A 12 -17.22 13.18 -45.32
N LYS A 13 -17.27 13.79 -44.13
CA LYS A 13 -18.19 13.51 -43.01
C LYS A 13 -17.93 12.25 -42.18
N ALA A 14 -17.21 12.50 -41.09
CA ALA A 14 -17.30 11.77 -39.84
C ALA A 14 -18.76 11.61 -39.39
N GLY A 15 -19.13 10.36 -39.12
CA GLY A 15 -20.44 10.00 -38.58
C GLY A 15 -20.65 8.50 -38.75
N ILE A 16 -20.58 7.78 -37.63
CA ILE A 16 -20.96 6.36 -37.51
C ILE A 16 -19.92 5.38 -38.12
N MET A 17 -18.87 5.11 -37.37
CA MET A 17 -18.15 3.82 -37.48
C MET A 17 -18.19 3.15 -36.11
N LEU A 18 -19.35 2.51 -35.89
CA LEU A 18 -19.53 1.37 -35.01
C LEU A 18 -18.57 0.27 -35.51
N ALA A 19 -17.30 0.32 -35.11
CA ALA A 19 -16.29 -0.63 -35.52
C ALA A 19 -15.46 -1.07 -34.31
N ALA A 20 -16.00 -2.06 -33.61
CA ALA A 20 -15.28 -3.17 -33.02
C ALA A 20 -13.76 -2.98 -32.77
N THR A 21 -13.42 -2.29 -31.69
CA THR A 21 -12.15 -2.51 -30.98
C THR A 21 -12.43 -3.22 -29.67
N LEU A 22 -12.92 -4.47 -29.77
CA LEU A 22 -12.80 -5.47 -28.72
C LEU A 22 -11.36 -6.02 -28.75
N MET A 23 -10.37 -5.18 -28.50
CA MET A 23 -8.98 -5.62 -28.37
C MET A 23 -8.72 -5.98 -26.91
N LEU A 24 -8.88 -7.28 -26.62
CA LEU A 24 -8.14 -8.05 -25.62
C LEU A 24 -7.89 -7.36 -24.27
N ALA A 25 -8.93 -7.22 -23.46
CA ALA A 25 -8.75 -7.19 -22.00
C ALA A 25 -8.42 -8.61 -21.53
N GLY A 26 -7.17 -9.05 -21.74
CA GLY A 26 -6.64 -10.18 -20.99
C GLY A 26 -6.73 -9.86 -19.49
N PRO A 27 -6.94 -10.85 -18.60
CA PRO A 27 -6.87 -10.58 -17.18
C PRO A 27 -5.51 -9.91 -16.92
N VAL A 28 -5.55 -8.68 -16.41
CA VAL A 28 -4.37 -8.08 -15.79
C VAL A 28 -4.13 -8.93 -14.56
N ASN A 29 -3.38 -10.02 -14.73
CA ASN A 29 -2.83 -10.75 -13.61
C ASN A 29 -1.98 -9.71 -12.89
N ALA A 30 -2.50 -9.22 -11.76
CA ALA A 30 -1.70 -8.44 -10.82
C ALA A 30 -0.43 -9.26 -10.59
N GLN A 31 0.68 -8.78 -11.16
CA GLN A 31 1.97 -9.47 -11.10
C GLN A 31 2.24 -9.66 -9.61
N GLN A 32 2.05 -10.88 -9.11
CA GLN A 32 2.31 -11.20 -7.71
C GLN A 32 3.80 -10.97 -7.52
N SER A 33 4.14 -9.79 -6.98
CA SER A 33 5.53 -9.42 -6.76
C SER A 33 6.15 -10.52 -5.90
N ASN A 34 7.06 -11.30 -6.48
CA ASN A 34 7.81 -12.28 -5.71
C ASN A 34 8.79 -11.48 -4.83
N LEU A 35 8.38 -11.24 -3.58
CA LEU A 35 9.16 -10.46 -2.61
C LEU A 35 10.34 -11.25 -2.03
N GLY A 36 10.54 -12.49 -2.47
CA GLY A 36 11.53 -13.40 -1.90
C GLY A 36 11.17 -13.88 -0.50
N PRO A 37 12.12 -14.47 0.22
CA PRO A 37 11.90 -14.97 1.57
C PRO A 37 11.67 -13.81 2.56
N ALA A 38 10.97 -14.12 3.65
CA ALA A 38 10.82 -13.21 4.78
C ALA A 38 12.19 -12.85 5.36
N THR A 39 12.49 -11.56 5.44
CA THR A 39 13.75 -11.05 6.00
C THR A 39 13.61 -10.66 7.47
N GLY A 40 12.38 -10.42 7.95
CA GLY A 40 12.12 -10.07 9.36
C GLY A 40 10.65 -10.11 9.74
N LYS A 41 10.37 -9.73 10.98
CA LYS A 41 9.01 -9.58 11.53
C LYS A 41 8.85 -8.22 12.16
N VAL A 42 7.63 -7.68 12.12
CA VAL A 42 7.32 -6.40 12.73
C VAL A 42 6.01 -6.46 13.49
N ARG A 43 5.97 -5.78 14.63
CA ARG A 43 4.78 -5.58 15.45
C ARG A 43 4.62 -4.10 15.75
N ILE A 44 3.42 -3.57 15.53
CA ILE A 44 3.07 -2.16 15.72
C ILE A 44 1.84 -2.08 16.61
N GLN A 45 1.87 -1.14 17.56
CA GLN A 45 0.75 -0.84 18.43
C GLN A 45 0.66 0.67 18.58
N GLN A 46 -0.51 1.22 18.26
CA GLN A 46 -0.77 2.65 18.33
C GLN A 46 -2.13 2.90 18.99
N VAL A 47 -2.15 3.94 19.82
CA VAL A 47 -3.37 4.53 20.35
C VAL A 47 -3.53 5.88 19.67
N GLN A 48 -4.72 6.11 19.15
CA GLN A 48 -5.11 7.34 18.47
C GLN A 48 -6.22 8.00 19.26
N VAL A 49 -6.03 9.26 19.59
CA VAL A 49 -7.03 10.12 20.23
C VAL A 49 -7.10 11.38 19.39
N ALA A 50 -8.27 11.65 18.82
CA ALA A 50 -8.49 12.78 17.92
C ALA A 50 -9.77 13.51 18.33
N PHE A 51 -9.66 14.81 18.64
CA PHE A 51 -10.82 15.66 18.96
C PHE A 51 -10.84 16.93 18.10
N ILE A 52 -9.71 17.66 17.98
CA ILE A 52 -9.55 18.84 17.08
C ILE A 52 -8.07 18.95 16.56
N GLY A 53 -7.21 18.04 17.00
CA GLY A 53 -5.84 17.79 16.56
C GLY A 53 -5.49 16.35 16.92
N SER A 54 -4.56 15.73 16.18
CA SER A 54 -4.23 14.30 16.36
C SER A 54 -2.95 14.13 17.16
N GLY A 55 -3.05 13.48 18.32
CA GLY A 55 -1.91 12.92 19.03
C GLY A 55 -1.81 11.43 18.72
N GLN A 56 -0.69 10.99 18.16
CA GLN A 56 -0.41 9.56 17.95
C GLN A 56 0.60 9.11 18.99
N VAL A 57 0.19 8.19 19.87
CA VAL A 57 1.09 7.58 20.85
C VAL A 57 1.21 6.11 20.52
N GLY A 58 2.43 5.69 20.20
CA GLY A 58 2.69 4.29 19.86
C GLY A 58 4.03 4.08 19.20
N GLY A 59 4.23 2.85 18.74
CA GLY A 59 5.47 2.44 18.13
C GLY A 59 5.42 0.97 17.78
N GLY A 60 6.58 0.35 17.75
CA GLY A 60 6.66 -1.07 17.44
C GLY A 60 8.01 -1.68 17.75
N THR A 61 8.15 -2.92 17.30
CA THR A 61 9.41 -3.66 17.33
C THR A 61 9.63 -4.31 15.98
N LEU A 62 10.83 -4.10 15.43
CA LEU A 62 11.36 -4.88 14.32
C LEU A 62 12.19 -6.03 14.90
N THR A 63 11.90 -7.25 14.49
CA THR A 63 12.78 -8.41 14.70
C THR A 63 13.50 -8.70 13.39
N PHE A 64 14.82 -8.50 13.39
CA PHE A 64 15.68 -8.70 12.22
C PHE A 64 16.97 -9.41 12.64
N ARG A 65 17.32 -10.50 11.94
CA ARG A 65 18.51 -11.33 12.23
C ARG A 65 18.65 -11.71 13.71
N GLY A 66 17.54 -12.13 14.32
CA GLY A 66 17.49 -12.54 15.73
C GLY A 66 17.58 -11.41 16.76
N ARG A 67 17.62 -10.14 16.33
CA ARG A 67 17.67 -8.96 17.22
C ARG A 67 16.39 -8.16 17.14
N ASN A 68 16.04 -7.54 18.27
CA ASN A 68 14.85 -6.69 18.39
C ASN A 68 15.26 -5.21 18.41
N TYR A 69 14.58 -4.40 17.62
CA TYR A 69 14.81 -2.97 17.49
C TYR A 69 13.52 -2.22 17.79
N GLY A 70 13.57 -1.30 18.76
CA GLY A 70 12.44 -0.44 19.09
C GLY A 70 12.17 0.57 17.97
N LEU A 71 10.89 0.75 17.63
CA LEU A 71 10.45 1.62 16.55
C LEU A 71 9.55 2.75 17.07
N THR A 72 9.67 3.91 16.44
CA THR A 72 8.67 4.97 16.43
C THR A 72 7.83 4.84 15.16
N VAL A 73 6.53 5.08 15.25
CA VAL A 73 5.62 4.96 14.10
C VAL A 73 4.65 6.14 14.12
N GLY A 74 4.63 6.90 13.02
CA GLY A 74 3.74 8.03 12.80
C GLY A 74 3.01 7.98 11.45
N GLY A 75 2.05 8.87 11.26
CA GLY A 75 1.29 9.01 10.02
C GLY A 75 0.03 8.15 9.96
N LEU A 76 -0.03 7.00 10.65
CA LEU A 76 -1.20 6.12 10.66
C LEU A 76 -2.43 6.76 11.35
N GLY A 77 -3.37 7.29 10.56
CA GLY A 77 -4.62 7.88 11.07
C GLY A 77 -4.46 9.32 11.56
N PHE A 78 -3.78 10.15 10.77
CA PHE A 78 -3.71 11.59 11.00
C PHE A 78 -5.08 12.25 10.78
N GLY A 79 -5.49 13.14 11.67
CA GLY A 79 -6.79 13.81 11.62
C GLY A 79 -7.99 12.91 11.92
N GLY A 80 -9.04 13.48 12.50
CA GLY A 80 -10.26 12.76 12.82
C GLY A 80 -10.94 13.16 14.10
N ILE A 81 -12.04 12.46 14.40
CA ILE A 81 -12.76 12.55 15.67
C ILE A 81 -12.95 11.12 16.21
N GLY A 82 -12.63 10.95 17.49
CA GLY A 82 -12.82 9.70 18.23
C GLY A 82 -11.54 9.14 18.82
N ALA A 83 -11.65 7.92 19.33
CA ALA A 83 -10.54 7.21 19.94
C ALA A 83 -10.49 5.78 19.42
N SER A 84 -9.33 5.36 18.94
CA SER A 84 -9.12 3.99 18.49
C SER A 84 -7.75 3.46 18.88
N ARG A 85 -7.65 2.14 18.87
CA ARG A 85 -6.40 1.39 19.02
C ARG A 85 -6.16 0.58 17.77
N LEU A 86 -5.00 0.78 17.16
CA LEU A 86 -4.52 -0.01 16.04
C LEU A 86 -3.43 -0.97 16.51
N THR A 87 -3.60 -2.24 16.18
CA THR A 87 -2.54 -3.25 16.31
C THR A 87 -2.26 -3.83 14.95
N ALA A 88 -0.98 -3.94 14.58
CA ALA A 88 -0.57 -4.56 13.34
C ALA A 88 0.60 -5.53 13.59
N ASN A 89 0.55 -6.70 12.98
CA ASN A 89 1.64 -7.68 13.04
C ASN A 89 1.90 -8.21 11.64
N GLY A 90 3.17 -8.45 11.31
CA GLY A 90 3.46 -8.88 9.95
C GLY A 90 4.89 -9.23 9.66
N THR A 91 5.10 -9.48 8.38
CA THR A 91 6.35 -9.93 7.81
C THR A 91 7.01 -8.81 7.04
N VAL A 92 8.33 -8.73 7.14
CA VAL A 92 9.18 -7.79 6.41
C VAL A 92 9.91 -8.56 5.32
N TYR A 93 10.00 -7.95 4.13
CA TYR A 93 10.66 -8.49 2.95
C TYR A 93 11.65 -7.47 2.39
N GLY A 94 12.69 -7.95 1.71
CA GLY A 94 13.70 -7.11 1.06
C GLY A 94 14.61 -6.33 2.02
N LEU A 95 14.58 -6.62 3.33
CA LEU A 95 15.43 -5.95 4.31
C LEU A 95 16.81 -6.61 4.37
N THR A 96 17.82 -5.90 3.87
CA THR A 96 19.22 -6.38 3.86
C THR A 96 20.04 -5.80 5.00
N ARG A 97 19.90 -4.50 5.26
CA ARG A 97 20.54 -3.81 6.39
C ARG A 97 19.47 -3.17 7.27
N ARG A 98 19.75 -3.03 8.56
CA ARG A 98 18.78 -2.52 9.54
C ARG A 98 18.33 -1.10 9.16
N GLU A 99 19.26 -0.25 8.76
CA GLU A 99 19.07 1.14 8.39
C GLU A 99 18.10 1.33 7.22
N ASP A 100 18.02 0.34 6.32
CA ASP A 100 17.11 0.38 5.17
C ASP A 100 15.63 0.29 5.62
N PHE A 101 15.36 -0.12 6.86
CA PHE A 101 14.01 -0.22 7.42
C PHE A 101 13.40 1.12 7.77
N ALA A 102 14.19 2.09 8.23
CA ALA A 102 13.67 3.40 8.63
C ALA A 102 13.31 4.24 7.41
N GLY A 103 12.32 5.13 7.55
CA GLY A 103 11.89 6.05 6.50
C GLY A 103 10.38 6.08 6.29
N ALA A 104 9.99 6.76 5.22
CA ALA A 104 8.60 6.87 4.79
C ALA A 104 8.18 5.63 3.99
N TYR A 105 7.05 5.08 4.36
CA TYR A 105 6.38 3.98 3.67
C TYR A 105 5.11 4.51 3.02
N VAL A 106 4.89 4.12 1.78
CA VAL A 106 3.63 4.35 1.07
C VAL A 106 2.80 3.08 1.06
N GLN A 107 1.48 3.26 1.04
CA GLN A 107 0.57 2.14 0.96
C GLN A 107 0.46 1.59 -0.46
N LEU A 108 0.59 0.27 -0.60
CA LEU A 108 0.35 -0.41 -1.87
C LEU A 108 -1.14 -0.75 -1.99
N ARG A 109 -1.75 -0.41 -3.13
CA ARG A 109 -3.18 -0.69 -3.42
C ARG A 109 -3.44 -2.17 -3.74
N GLU A 110 -2.39 -2.96 -3.98
CA GLU A 110 -2.44 -4.35 -4.47
C GLU A 110 -2.89 -5.40 -3.42
N GLY A 111 -3.44 -5.01 -2.27
CA GLY A 111 -3.74 -6.00 -1.23
C GLY A 111 -4.68 -5.56 -0.12
N TRP A 112 -5.55 -4.58 -0.38
CA TRP A 112 -6.66 -4.30 0.53
C TRP A 112 -7.74 -5.38 0.41
N ALA A 113 -7.64 -6.40 1.26
CA ALA A 113 -8.81 -7.16 1.69
C ALA A 113 -9.31 -6.51 3.00
N LEU A 114 -10.34 -5.67 2.89
CA LEU A 114 -11.11 -5.26 4.05
C LEU A 114 -11.85 -6.50 4.54
N GLY A 115 -11.49 -7.01 5.71
CA GLY A 115 -12.34 -7.96 6.40
C GLY A 115 -13.46 -7.19 7.07
N ASP A 116 -14.65 -7.77 7.10
CA ASP A 116 -15.75 -7.26 7.90
C ASP A 116 -15.22 -7.05 9.34
N GLN A 117 -15.54 -5.91 9.97
CA GLN A 117 -15.26 -5.63 11.39
C GLN A 117 -13.87 -5.08 11.78
N GLY A 118 -13.22 -4.27 10.93
CA GLY A 118 -12.05 -3.46 11.32
C GLY A 118 -10.72 -4.21 11.37
N SER A 119 -10.66 -5.39 10.76
CA SER A 119 -9.43 -6.11 10.42
C SER A 119 -9.14 -6.01 8.93
N GLY A 120 -7.87 -6.02 8.56
CA GLY A 120 -7.49 -5.97 7.16
C GLY A 120 -6.01 -6.24 6.95
N THR A 121 -5.63 -6.50 5.70
CA THR A 121 -4.21 -6.57 5.32
C THR A 121 -3.74 -5.21 4.81
N LEU A 122 -2.61 -4.74 5.33
CA LEU A 122 -1.96 -3.50 4.93
C LEU A 122 -0.60 -3.83 4.34
N TRP A 123 -0.38 -3.42 3.09
CA TRP A 123 0.90 -3.53 2.41
C TRP A 123 1.55 -2.17 2.34
N LEU A 124 2.80 -2.10 2.79
CA LEU A 124 3.58 -0.87 2.85
C LEU A 124 4.92 -1.10 2.17
N ARG A 125 5.42 -0.12 1.42
CA ARG A 125 6.77 -0.15 0.84
C ARG A 125 7.46 1.20 1.01
N ASN A 126 8.74 1.17 1.37
CA ASN A 126 9.58 2.37 1.40
C ASN A 126 10.45 2.52 0.14
N THR A 127 11.16 3.64 0.04
CA THR A 127 12.07 3.94 -1.08
C THR A 127 13.28 3.00 -1.16
N ASN A 128 13.63 2.30 -0.07
CA ASN A 128 14.72 1.32 -0.04
C ASN A 128 14.26 -0.07 -0.54
N GLY A 129 13.01 -0.21 -1.02
CA GLY A 129 12.45 -1.47 -1.51
C GLY A 129 11.96 -2.41 -0.40
N VAL A 130 12.10 -2.03 0.87
CA VAL A 130 11.63 -2.81 2.01
C VAL A 130 10.11 -2.81 2.00
N THR A 131 9.53 -4.02 2.05
CA THR A 131 8.08 -4.21 1.97
C THR A 131 7.57 -4.87 3.24
N MET A 132 6.48 -4.36 3.81
CA MET A 132 5.79 -4.95 4.94
C MET A 132 4.41 -5.45 4.53
N LYS A 133 4.08 -6.68 4.93
CA LYS A 133 2.73 -7.24 4.88
C LYS A 133 2.19 -7.34 6.29
N LEU A 134 1.22 -6.51 6.65
CA LEU A 134 0.71 -6.38 8.00
C LEU A 134 -0.74 -6.86 8.09
N ALA A 135 -1.01 -7.79 9.00
CA ALA A 135 -2.37 -8.04 9.48
C ALA A 135 -2.71 -6.97 10.53
N THR A 136 -3.72 -6.16 10.22
CA THR A 136 -4.16 -5.04 11.05
C THR A 136 -5.46 -5.37 11.77
N ARG A 137 -5.62 -4.83 12.97
CA ARG A 137 -6.86 -4.86 13.73
C ARG A 137 -7.04 -3.51 14.40
N ARG A 138 -8.16 -2.85 14.12
CA ARG A 138 -8.59 -1.61 14.75
C ARG A 138 -9.72 -1.91 15.72
N LYS A 139 -9.64 -1.33 16.93
CA LYS A 139 -10.71 -1.34 17.93
C LYS A 139 -11.06 0.09 18.31
N GLY A 140 -12.34 0.40 18.46
CA GLY A 140 -12.85 1.74 18.75
C GLY A 140 -13.41 2.43 17.52
N LEU A 141 -14.10 3.55 17.76
CA LEU A 141 -14.74 4.36 16.74
C LEU A 141 -13.87 5.59 16.50
N GLN A 142 -13.27 5.66 15.32
CA GLN A 142 -12.52 6.83 14.87
C GLN A 142 -12.80 7.03 13.38
N LEU A 143 -13.28 8.22 13.04
CA LEU A 143 -13.32 8.68 11.67
C LEU A 143 -11.94 9.28 11.36
N SER A 144 -11.13 8.57 10.57
CA SER A 144 -9.78 9.01 10.20
C SER A 144 -9.81 9.59 8.79
N LEU A 145 -9.04 10.65 8.53
CA LEU A 145 -8.90 11.21 7.18
C LEU A 145 -8.12 10.31 6.20
N GLY A 146 -7.63 9.16 6.67
CA GLY A 146 -6.80 8.27 5.88
C GLY A 146 -5.37 8.80 5.85
N ALA A 147 -4.41 7.90 5.77
CA ALA A 147 -3.03 8.27 5.54
C ALA A 147 -2.47 7.36 4.47
N ASP A 148 -2.07 7.96 3.36
CA ASP A 148 -1.41 7.25 2.26
C ASP A 148 0.04 6.90 2.59
N GLY A 149 0.57 7.43 3.71
CA GLY A 149 1.95 7.26 4.15
C GLY A 149 2.11 7.02 5.66
N VAL A 150 3.13 6.24 6.01
CA VAL A 150 3.55 5.89 7.38
C VAL A 150 5.01 6.25 7.55
N LEU A 151 5.37 6.95 8.62
CA LEU A 151 6.76 7.25 8.94
C LEU A 151 7.25 6.30 10.04
N ILE A 152 8.38 5.64 9.79
CA ILE A 152 9.00 4.73 10.76
C ILE A 152 10.41 5.20 11.10
N GLY A 153 10.71 5.27 12.38
CA GLY A 153 12.05 5.54 12.91
C GLY A 153 12.46 4.49 13.94
N PHE A 154 13.74 4.52 14.34
CA PHE A 154 14.20 3.79 15.52
C PHE A 154 14.03 4.66 16.78
N LYS A 155 13.84 4.01 17.92
CA LYS A 155 13.93 4.65 19.24
C LYS A 155 15.38 4.90 19.63
#